data_AF-A0A7J4Q1L2-F1
#
_entry.id   AF-A0A7J4Q1L2-F1
#
_cell.length_a   1.000
_cell.length_b   1.000
_cell.length_c   1.000
_cell.angle_alpha   90.00
_cell.angle_beta   90.00
_cell.angle_gamma   90.00
#
_symmetry.space_group_name_H-M   'P 1'
#
loop_
_entity.id
_entity.type
_entity.pdbx_description
1 polymer ?
#
loop_
_entity_poly.entity_id
_entity_poly.type
_entity_poly.pdbx_seq_one_letter_code
_entity_poly.pdbx_strand_id
1 'polypeptide(L)'
;MVNYGTILLLQYPQGHWDFPKGHVEDDDEDHHATAQRELAEETGIDRIEFVKDFVERSEYSFHHRGKKKEKQVYWYLAQTDQLTVKLSHEHRGYMWLDWDMAEQQVSHEETRTVLRRARQHMADLGLE
;
A
#
# COMPACT_ATOMS: atom_id res chain seq x y z
N MET A 1 1.11 4.85 0.71
CA MET A 1 0.48 6.19 0.75
C MET A 1 1.06 6.98 1.91
N VAL A 2 1.49 8.21 1.67
CA VAL A 2 2.05 9.13 2.67
C VAL A 2 1.19 10.39 2.77
N ASN A 3 0.93 10.86 3.98
CA ASN A 3 0.28 12.14 4.25
C ASN A 3 0.99 12.80 5.44
N TYR A 4 1.65 13.94 5.21
CA TYR A 4 2.39 14.70 6.24
C TYR A 4 3.27 13.83 7.18
N GLY A 5 4.04 12.89 6.62
CA GLY A 5 4.93 12.00 7.40
C GLY A 5 4.24 10.79 8.03
N THR A 6 2.96 10.57 7.75
CA THR A 6 2.21 9.39 8.17
C THR A 6 1.87 8.47 7.00
N ILE A 7 1.72 7.18 7.28
CA ILE A 7 1.53 6.08 6.35
C ILE A 7 0.17 5.44 6.61
N LEU A 8 -0.60 5.27 5.55
CA LEU A 8 -1.88 4.58 5.62
C LEU A 8 -1.70 3.07 5.60
N LEU A 9 -2.21 2.39 6.63
CA LEU A 9 -2.36 0.94 6.68
C LEU A 9 -3.84 0.57 6.78
N LEU A 10 -4.22 -0.54 6.14
CA LEU A 10 -5.56 -1.12 6.22
C LEU A 10 -5.52 -2.45 6.97
N GLN A 11 -6.57 -2.73 7.74
CA GLN A 11 -6.76 -4.02 8.40
C GLN A 11 -7.59 -4.94 7.52
N TYR A 12 -6.99 -6.03 7.08
CA TYR A 12 -7.64 -7.03 6.25
C TYR A 12 -8.50 -7.98 7.11
N PRO A 13 -9.48 -8.70 6.52
CA PRO A 13 -10.40 -9.54 7.27
C PRO A 13 -9.73 -10.68 8.04
N GLN A 14 -8.53 -11.09 7.63
CA GLN A 14 -7.73 -12.11 8.30
C GLN A 14 -6.94 -11.54 9.51
N GLY A 15 -7.07 -10.24 9.79
CA GLY A 15 -6.48 -9.56 10.95
C GLY A 15 -5.10 -8.95 10.72
N HIS A 16 -4.49 -9.18 9.56
CA HIS A 16 -3.21 -8.57 9.19
C HIS A 16 -3.37 -7.11 8.76
N TRP A 17 -2.29 -6.36 8.90
CA TRP A 17 -2.17 -4.96 8.49
C TRP A 17 -1.17 -4.85 7.34
N ASP A 18 -1.61 -4.20 6.26
CA ASP A 18 -0.85 -4.05 5.02
C ASP A 18 -1.28 -2.74 4.32
N PHE A 19 -0.60 -2.39 3.24
CA PHE A 19 -0.97 -1.26 2.40
C PHE A 19 -2.25 -1.56 1.58
N PRO A 20 -2.94 -0.51 1.08
CA PRO A 20 -3.98 -0.67 0.05
C PRO A 20 -3.43 -1.38 -1.19
N LYS A 21 -4.15 -2.37 -1.72
CA LYS A 21 -3.77 -3.15 -2.92
C LYS A 21 -4.84 -4.17 -3.32
N GLY A 22 -5.19 -4.19 -4.61
CA GLY A 22 -6.00 -5.25 -5.20
C GLY A 22 -5.39 -5.88 -6.45
N HIS A 23 -6.25 -6.35 -7.34
CA HIS A 23 -5.85 -7.11 -8.52
C HIS A 23 -5.82 -6.21 -9.75
N VAL A 24 -4.93 -6.52 -10.70
CA VAL A 24 -4.96 -5.89 -12.02
C VAL A 24 -6.22 -6.35 -12.74
N GLU A 25 -6.99 -5.41 -13.27
CA GLU A 25 -8.18 -5.65 -14.09
C GLU A 25 -7.86 -5.44 -15.57
N ASP A 26 -8.69 -6.01 -16.46
CA ASP A 26 -8.44 -6.01 -17.92
C ASP A 26 -8.47 -4.60 -18.54
N ASP A 27 -9.13 -3.65 -17.87
CA ASP A 27 -9.26 -2.25 -18.27
C ASP A 27 -8.24 -1.32 -17.58
N ASP A 28 -7.39 -1.83 -16.69
CA ASP A 28 -6.27 -1.06 -16.15
C ASP A 28 -5.19 -0.85 -17.24
N GLU A 29 -4.81 0.42 -17.49
CA GLU A 29 -3.80 0.75 -18.49
C GLU A 29 -2.41 0.21 -18.12
N ASP A 30 -2.07 0.28 -16.84
CA ASP A 30 -0.84 -0.25 -16.25
C ASP A 30 -1.01 -0.48 -14.73
N HIS A 31 0.06 -0.91 -14.06
CA HIS A 31 0.05 -1.14 -12.62
C HIS A 31 -0.11 0.15 -11.78
N HIS A 32 0.22 1.34 -12.30
CA HIS A 32 -0.07 2.60 -11.58
C HIS A 32 -1.56 2.89 -11.60
N ALA A 33 -2.22 2.67 -12.74
CA ALA A 33 -3.67 2.79 -12.87
C ALA A 33 -4.38 1.85 -11.88
N THR A 34 -3.96 0.58 -11.82
CA THR A 34 -4.46 -0.38 -10.80
C THR A 34 -4.26 0.18 -9.38
N ALA A 35 -3.06 0.64 -9.02
CA ALA A 35 -2.79 1.13 -7.68
C ALA A 35 -3.63 2.35 -7.29
N GLN A 36 -3.87 3.27 -8.23
CA GLN A 36 -4.72 4.44 -8.01
C GLN A 36 -6.19 4.06 -7.87
N ARG A 37 -6.70 3.19 -8.74
CA ARG A 37 -8.09 2.69 -8.68
C ARG A 37 -8.35 1.96 -7.37
N GLU A 38 -7.51 1.00 -7.03
CA GLU A 38 -7.64 0.19 -5.80
C GLU A 38 -7.58 1.07 -4.54
N LEU A 39 -6.67 2.04 -4.49
CA LEU A 39 -6.64 2.99 -3.39
C LEU A 39 -7.97 3.76 -3.26
N ALA A 40 -8.51 4.26 -4.37
CA ALA A 40 -9.76 5.00 -4.36
C ALA A 40 -10.94 4.11 -3.95
N GLU A 41 -10.99 2.86 -4.42
CA GLU A 41 -12.03 1.90 -4.06
C GLU A 41 -11.97 1.49 -2.59
N GLU A 42 -10.77 1.17 -2.09
CA GLU A 42 -10.56 0.66 -0.74
C GLU A 42 -10.66 1.75 0.33
N THR A 43 -10.34 3.00 -0.02
CA THR A 43 -10.14 4.09 0.96
C THR A 43 -10.88 5.38 0.65
N GLY A 44 -11.39 5.57 -0.57
CA GLY A 44 -11.98 6.82 -1.04
C GLY A 44 -10.98 7.95 -1.32
N ILE A 45 -9.67 7.67 -1.27
CA ILE A 45 -8.60 8.64 -1.56
C ILE A 45 -8.27 8.56 -3.06
N ASP A 46 -8.51 9.64 -3.78
CA ASP A 46 -8.36 9.75 -5.24
C ASP A 46 -7.47 10.92 -5.69
N ARG A 47 -7.24 11.91 -4.82
CA ARG A 47 -6.33 13.03 -5.06
C ARG A 47 -4.96 12.70 -4.52
N ILE A 48 -4.14 12.14 -5.41
CA ILE A 48 -2.81 11.67 -5.07
C ILE A 48 -1.78 12.19 -6.06
N GLU A 49 -0.54 12.31 -5.60
CA GLU A 49 0.63 12.54 -6.43
C GLU A 49 1.61 11.40 -6.22
N PHE A 50 1.91 10.65 -7.29
CA PHE A 50 2.94 9.62 -7.22
C PHE A 50 4.32 10.26 -7.03
N VAL A 51 5.08 9.73 -6.08
CA VAL A 51 6.48 10.09 -5.89
C VAL A 51 7.28 9.43 -7.02
N LYS A 52 8.00 10.26 -7.76
CA LYS A 52 8.73 9.82 -8.95
C LYS A 52 9.79 8.77 -8.61
N ASP A 53 10.01 7.89 -9.58
CA ASP A 53 11.09 6.90 -9.60
C ASP A 53 11.08 5.90 -8.44
N PHE A 54 9.93 5.75 -7.75
CA PHE A 54 9.74 4.70 -6.76
C PHE A 54 8.82 3.60 -7.29
N VAL A 55 9.39 2.42 -7.47
CA VAL A 55 8.62 1.19 -7.70
C VAL A 55 9.32 0.04 -6.99
N GLU A 56 8.57 -0.68 -6.18
CA GLU A 56 9.05 -1.87 -5.49
C GLU A 56 8.23 -3.07 -5.89
N ARG A 57 8.85 -4.25 -5.91
CA ARG A 57 8.16 -5.50 -6.23
C ARG A 57 8.40 -6.50 -5.12
N SER A 58 7.33 -6.98 -4.51
CA SER A 58 7.38 -8.12 -3.59
C SER A 58 6.78 -9.36 -4.24
N GLU A 59 7.33 -10.52 -3.89
CA GLU A 59 6.85 -11.81 -4.34
C GLU A 59 6.69 -12.72 -3.12
N TYR A 60 5.53 -13.36 -3.01
CA TYR A 60 5.28 -14.35 -1.97
C TYR A 60 4.40 -15.47 -2.50
N SER A 61 4.38 -16.59 -1.78
CA SER A 61 3.51 -17.70 -2.11
C SER A 61 2.58 -18.04 -0.96
N PHE A 62 1.34 -18.40 -1.31
CA PHE A 62 0.32 -18.80 -0.34
C PHE A 62 -0.43 -20.02 -0.85
N HIS A 63 -1.13 -20.72 0.04
CA HIS A 63 -1.96 -21.85 -0.34
C HIS A 63 -3.43 -21.43 -0.39
N HIS A 64 -4.07 -21.67 -1.52
CA HIS A 64 -5.51 -21.46 -1.69
C HIS A 64 -6.14 -22.73 -2.25
N ARG A 65 -7.13 -23.29 -1.53
CA ARG A 65 -7.81 -24.55 -1.87
C ARG A 65 -6.82 -25.69 -2.16
N GLY A 66 -5.80 -25.83 -1.30
CA GLY A 66 -4.78 -26.88 -1.41
C GLY A 66 -3.75 -26.69 -2.54
N LYS A 67 -3.82 -25.60 -3.31
CA LYS A 67 -2.85 -25.29 -4.37
C LYS A 67 -1.95 -24.14 -3.93
N LYS A 68 -0.63 -24.31 -4.11
CA LYS A 68 0.33 -23.21 -3.97
C LYS A 68 0.07 -22.21 -5.10
N LYS A 69 -0.03 -20.94 -4.73
CA LYS A 69 -0.19 -19.79 -5.62
C LYS A 69 0.98 -18.86 -5.38
N GLU A 70 1.55 -18.35 -6.45
CA GLU A 70 2.53 -17.28 -6.42
C GLU A 70 1.82 -15.96 -6.65
N LYS A 71 2.20 -14.93 -5.89
CA LYS A 71 1.66 -13.59 -6.00
C LYS A 71 2.81 -12.60 -6.10
N GLN A 72 2.68 -11.71 -7.06
CA GLN A 72 3.56 -10.56 -7.23
C GLN A 72 2.74 -9.30 -6.92
N VAL A 73 3.34 -8.35 -6.22
CA VAL A 73 2.72 -7.06 -5.95
C VAL A 73 3.70 -5.96 -6.32
N TYR A 74 3.23 -5.00 -7.12
CA TYR A 74 3.94 -3.80 -7.48
C TYR A 74 3.48 -2.67 -6.55
N TRP A 75 4.44 -2.05 -5.88
CA TRP A 75 4.21 -1.02 -4.88
C TRP A 75 4.68 0.32 -5.40
N TYR A 76 3.83 1.31 -5.23
CA TYR A 76 4.09 2.69 -5.59
C TYR A 76 3.99 3.57 -4.36
N LEU A 77 4.81 4.63 -4.37
CA LEU A 77 4.77 5.64 -3.33
C LEU A 77 3.96 6.82 -3.85
N ALA A 78 2.99 7.24 -3.06
CA ALA A 78 2.13 8.36 -3.40
C ALA A 78 1.91 9.23 -2.16
N GLN A 79 1.72 10.52 -2.40
CA GLN A 79 1.37 11.51 -1.40
C GLN A 79 -0.06 12.00 -1.61
N THR A 80 -0.73 12.39 -0.54
CA THR A 80 -2.06 13.03 -0.60
C THR A 80 -2.19 14.07 0.50
N ASP A 81 -3.07 15.04 0.31
CA ASP A 81 -3.57 15.95 1.35
C ASP A 81 -4.91 15.47 1.95
N GLN A 82 -5.52 14.41 1.40
CA GLN A 82 -6.78 13.84 1.88
C GLN A 82 -6.55 12.99 3.13
N LEU A 83 -7.14 13.42 4.26
CA LEU A 83 -7.13 12.67 5.52
C LEU A 83 -8.35 11.76 5.72
N THR A 84 -9.45 12.07 5.05
CA THR A 84 -10.70 11.32 5.23
C THR A 84 -10.61 10.00 4.49
N VAL A 85 -10.66 8.91 5.25
CA VAL A 85 -10.72 7.55 4.71
C VAL A 85 -12.15 7.03 4.82
N LYS A 86 -12.69 6.55 3.70
CA LYS A 86 -13.94 5.81 3.63
C LYS A 86 -13.63 4.39 3.19
N LEU A 87 -13.58 3.48 4.16
CA LEU A 87 -13.26 2.08 3.90
C LEU A 87 -14.32 1.40 3.02
N SER A 88 -13.84 0.57 2.10
CA SER A 88 -14.67 -0.44 1.45
C SER A 88 -15.08 -1.55 2.42
N HIS A 89 -15.98 -2.43 1.97
CA HIS A 89 -16.41 -3.60 2.73
C HIS A 89 -15.32 -4.68 2.86
N GLU A 90 -14.22 -4.55 2.14
CA GLU A 90 -13.10 -5.49 2.16
C GLU A 90 -12.21 -5.32 3.39
N HIS A 91 -12.28 -4.16 4.05
CA HIS A 91 -11.40 -3.80 5.15
C HIS A 91 -12.18 -3.56 6.45
N ARG A 92 -11.51 -3.84 7.58
CA ARG A 92 -12.12 -3.73 8.93
C ARG A 92 -11.74 -2.45 9.66
N GLY A 93 -10.64 -1.83 9.27
CA GLY A 93 -10.08 -0.67 9.94
C GLY A 93 -8.95 -0.06 9.13
N TYR A 94 -8.55 1.16 9.51
CA TYR A 94 -7.40 1.84 8.95
C TYR A 94 -6.65 2.57 10.05
N MET A 95 -5.37 2.87 9.81
CA MET A 95 -4.55 3.71 10.65
C MET A 95 -3.65 4.58 9.80
N TRP A 96 -3.47 5.83 10.22
CA TRP A 96 -2.35 6.66 9.81
C TRP A 96 -1.29 6.59 10.91
N LEU A 97 -0.09 6.16 10.56
CA LEU A 97 1.02 5.96 11.51
C LEU A 97 2.27 6.65 10.99
N ASP A 98 3.11 7.20 11.86
CA ASP A 98 4.46 7.59 11.44
C ASP A 98 5.26 6.38 10.93
N TRP A 99 6.41 6.63 10.30
CA TRP A 99 7.23 5.60 9.68
C TRP A 99 7.64 4.47 10.65
N ASP A 100 8.03 4.80 11.88
CA ASP A 100 8.50 3.81 12.86
C ASP A 100 7.34 2.93 13.34
N MET A 101 6.19 3.53 13.62
CA MET A 101 4.99 2.83 14.06
C MET A 101 4.40 1.99 12.93
N ALA A 102 4.42 2.50 11.69
CA ALA A 102 3.99 1.75 10.52
C ALA A 102 4.87 0.50 10.30
N GLU A 103 6.18 0.62 10.47
CA GLU A 103 7.11 -0.51 10.34
C GLU A 103 6.84 -1.61 11.37
N GLN A 104 6.52 -1.22 12.61
CA GLN A 104 6.15 -2.14 13.67
C GLN A 104 4.77 -2.79 13.44
N GLN A 105 3.83 -2.05 12.87
CA GLN A 105 2.44 -2.49 12.68
C GLN A 105 2.26 -3.43 11.49
N VAL A 106 2.98 -3.20 10.38
CA VAL A 106 2.90 -4.03 9.18
C VAL A 106 3.19 -5.49 9.53
N SER A 107 2.31 -6.39 9.06
CA SER A 107 2.31 -7.79 9.49
C SER A 107 3.33 -8.68 8.75
N HIS A 108 3.71 -8.31 7.53
CA HIS A 108 4.55 -9.13 6.65
C HIS A 108 5.93 -8.49 6.46
N GLU A 109 7.00 -9.29 6.51
CA GLU A 109 8.39 -8.79 6.39
C GLU A 109 8.68 -8.24 4.99
N GLU A 110 8.04 -8.80 3.97
CA GLU A 110 8.15 -8.34 2.59
C GLU A 110 7.60 -6.92 2.46
N THR A 111 6.41 -6.65 3.00
CA THR A 111 5.83 -5.29 3.06
C THR A 111 6.69 -4.37 3.93
N ARG A 112 7.23 -4.86 5.05
CA ARG A 112 8.13 -4.08 5.91
C ARG A 112 9.40 -3.64 5.15
N THR A 113 9.94 -4.51 4.32
CA THR A 113 11.08 -4.19 3.44
C THR A 113 10.72 -3.10 2.44
N VAL A 114 9.53 -3.16 1.83
CA VAL A 114 9.02 -2.09 0.94
C VAL A 114 8.92 -0.76 1.67
N LEU A 115 8.40 -0.76 2.91
CA LEU A 115 8.28 0.46 3.73
C LEU A 115 9.65 1.10 3.99
N ARG A 116 10.65 0.30 4.38
CA ARG A 116 12.03 0.79 4.64
C ARG A 116 12.64 1.41 3.38
N ARG A 117 12.43 0.80 2.21
CA ARG A 117 12.90 1.35 0.93
C ARG A 117 12.17 2.64 0.55
N ALA A 118 10.86 2.70 0.77
CA ALA A 118 10.07 3.90 0.56
C ALA A 118 10.56 5.05 1.45
N ARG A 119 10.84 4.76 2.73
CA ARG A 119 11.39 5.72 3.68
C ARG A 119 12.74 6.26 3.20
N GLN A 120 13.67 5.36 2.87
CA GLN A 120 14.99 5.77 2.36
C GLN A 120 14.87 6.63 1.09
N HIS A 121 13.98 6.28 0.16
CA HIS A 121 13.75 7.07 -1.05
C HIS A 121 13.24 8.49 -0.73
N MET A 122 12.35 8.62 0.25
CA MET A 122 11.87 9.93 0.72
C MET A 122 12.99 10.74 1.38
N ALA A 123 13.84 10.10 2.18
CA ALA A 123 15.02 10.75 2.78
C ALA A 123 16.00 11.25 1.72
N ASP A 124 16.27 10.46 0.67
CA ASP A 124 17.16 10.83 -0.43
C ASP A 124 16.61 12.02 -1.24
N LEU A 125 15.29 12.18 -1.29
CA LEU A 125 14.61 13.34 -1.88
C LEU A 125 14.51 14.55 -0.93
N GLY A 126 14.88 14.40 0.35
CA GLY A 126 14.72 15.45 1.37
C GLY A 126 13.27 15.70 1.78
N LEU A 127 12.41 14.68 1.68
CA LEU A 127 10.97 14.74 1.94
C LEU A 127 10.53 13.92 3.17
N GLU A 128 11.49 13.31 3.89
CA GLU A 128 11.27 12.68 5.20
C GLU A 128 11.56 13.65 6.35
#